data_AF-A0A853EYP1-F1
#
_entry.id   AF-A0A853EYP1-F1
#
_cell.length_a   1.000
_cell.length_b   1.000
_cell.length_c   1.000
_cell.angle_alpha   90.00
_cell.angle_beta   90.00
_cell.angle_gamma   90.00
#
_symmetry.space_group_name_H-M   'P 1'
#
loop_
_entity.id
_entity.type
_entity.pdbx_description
1 polymer ?
#
loop_
_entity_poly.entity_id
_entity_poly.type
_entity_poly.pdbx_seq_one_letter_code
_entity_poly.pdbx_strand_id
1 'polypeptide(L)' 'MTLTELSRRTGITMANLSVLKTNKARAVRFTTVAALCAALGVGPGDLFVLRAEASRSGVMAP' A
#
# COMPACT_ATOMS: atom_id res chain seq x y z
N MET A 1 4.42 -0.31 -15.97
CA MET A 1 3.04 0.23 -16.08
C MET A 1 3.01 1.68 -15.61
N THR A 2 2.35 2.59 -16.34
CA THR A 2 2.24 4.01 -15.94
C THR A 2 1.14 4.19 -14.90
N LEU A 3 1.21 5.28 -14.12
CA LEU A 3 0.19 5.58 -13.10
C LEU A 3 -1.18 5.85 -13.74
N THR A 4 -1.19 6.49 -14.92
CA THR A 4 -2.39 6.73 -15.74
C THR A 4 -3.08 5.44 -16.13
N GLU A 5 -2.30 4.44 -16.57
CA GLU A 5 -2.85 3.12 -16.90
C GLU A 5 -3.36 2.39 -15.65
N LEU A 6 -2.73 2.58 -14.49
CA LEU A 6 -3.22 2.04 -13.21
C LEU A 6 -4.55 2.65 -12.80
N SER A 7 -4.68 3.96 -12.98
CA SER A 7 -5.93 4.66 -12.72
C SER A 7 -7.07 4.10 -13.56
N ARG A 8 -6.83 3.89 -14.86
CA ARG A 8 -7.81 3.32 -15.79
C ARG A 8 -8.20 1.88 -15.43
N ARG A 9 -7.24 1.04 -15.05
CA ARG A 9 -7.48 -0.38 -14.72
C ARG A 9 -8.16 -0.59 -13.36
N THR A 10 -7.93 0.30 -12.41
CA THR A 10 -8.42 0.15 -11.02
C THR A 10 -9.62 1.03 -10.69
N GLY A 11 -9.92 2.05 -11.50
CA GLY A 11 -10.91 3.08 -11.18
C GLY A 11 -10.48 4.03 -10.05
N ILE A 12 -9.23 3.93 -9.58
CA ILE A 12 -8.69 4.80 -8.53
C ILE A 12 -8.15 6.07 -9.18
N THR A 13 -8.46 7.24 -8.63
CA THR A 13 -7.96 8.52 -9.17
C THR A 13 -6.44 8.59 -9.13
N MET A 14 -5.85 9.31 -10.09
CA MET A 14 -4.41 9.58 -10.13
C MET A 14 -3.89 10.23 -8.84
N ALA A 15 -4.69 11.12 -8.24
CA ALA A 15 -4.36 11.76 -6.97
C ALA A 15 -4.20 10.72 -5.84
N ASN A 16 -5.16 9.80 -5.69
CA ASN A 16 -5.10 8.77 -4.66
C ASN A 16 -3.94 7.79 -4.91
N LEU A 17 -3.73 7.38 -6.16
CA LEU A 17 -2.59 6.53 -6.53
C LEU A 17 -1.25 7.21 -6.24
N SER A 18 -1.13 8.52 -6.44
CA SER A 18 0.07 9.29 -6.12
C SER A 18 0.35 9.31 -4.61
N VAL A 19 -0.70 9.50 -3.79
CA VAL A 19 -0.59 9.46 -2.31
C VAL A 19 -0.18 8.07 -1.83
N LEU A 20 -0.75 7.00 -2.41
CA LEU A 20 -0.37 5.62 -2.10
C LEU A 20 1.08 5.32 -2.50
N LYS A 21 1.48 5.66 -3.74
CA LYS A 21 2.83 5.44 -4.26
C LYS A 21 3.91 6.14 -3.42
N THR A 22 3.60 7.32 -2.89
CA THR A 22 4.54 8.10 -2.07
C THR A 22 4.51 7.72 -0.59
N ASN A 23 3.76 6.67 -0.23
CA ASN A 23 3.61 6.18 1.14
C ASN A 23 3.09 7.26 2.12
N LYS A 24 2.29 8.20 1.60
CA LYS A 24 1.68 9.32 2.37
C LYS A 24 0.23 9.03 2.76
N ALA A 25 -0.32 7.90 2.34
CA ALA A 25 -1.67 7.51 2.68
C ALA A 25 -1.76 7.18 4.18
N ARG A 26 -2.71 7.81 4.88
CA ARG A 26 -2.99 7.51 6.29
C ARG A 26 -3.89 6.28 6.47
N ALA A 27 -4.75 6.05 5.48
CA ALA A 27 -5.69 4.94 5.45
C ALA A 27 -5.96 4.54 4.00
N VAL A 28 -6.38 3.29 3.80
CA VAL A 28 -6.76 2.75 2.50
C VAL A 28 -7.96 1.83 2.66
N ARG A 29 -8.92 1.89 1.73
CA ARG A 29 -10.05 0.96 1.73
C ARG A 29 -9.59 -0.41 1.25
N PHE A 30 -10.18 -1.46 1.81
CA PHE A 30 -9.88 -2.82 1.36
C PHE A 30 -10.21 -3.03 -0.13
N THR A 31 -11.27 -2.39 -0.64
CA THR A 31 -11.62 -2.42 -2.07
C THR A 31 -10.53 -1.81 -2.96
N THR A 32 -9.84 -0.77 -2.49
CA THR A 32 -8.69 -0.16 -3.19
C THR A 32 -7.51 -1.14 -3.23
N VAL A 33 -7.24 -1.83 -2.11
CA VAL A 33 -6.19 -2.86 -2.05
C VAL A 33 -6.51 -4.02 -3.00
N ALA A 34 -7.73 -4.54 -2.96
CA ALA A 34 -8.16 -5.64 -3.81
C ALA A 34 -8.06 -5.29 -5.30
N ALA A 35 -8.46 -4.07 -5.70
CA ALA A 35 -8.32 -3.60 -7.07
C ALA A 35 -6.85 -3.49 -7.51
N LEU A 36 -5.96 -3.03 -6.62
CA LEU A 36 -4.52 -2.97 -6.90
C LEU A 36 -3.91 -4.37 -7.04
N CYS A 37 -4.24 -5.29 -6.14
CA CYS A 37 -3.83 -6.69 -6.21
C CYS A 37 -4.26 -7.33 -7.54
N ALA A 38 -5.52 -7.17 -7.94
CA ALA A 38 -6.04 -7.69 -9.21
C ALA A 38 -5.37 -7.06 -10.44
N ALA A 39 -5.14 -5.74 -10.43
CA ALA A 39 -4.50 -5.05 -11.55
C ALA A 39 -3.01 -5.37 -11.68
N LEU A 40 -2.31 -5.59 -10.57
CA LEU A 40 -0.87 -5.86 -10.56
C LEU A 40 -0.53 -7.36 -10.59
N GLY A 41 -1.51 -8.23 -10.32
CA GLY A 41 -1.29 -9.68 -10.23
C GLY A 41 -0.51 -10.09 -8.99
N VAL A 42 -0.67 -9.36 -7.88
CA VAL A 42 0.11 -9.53 -6.64
C VAL A 42 -0.80 -9.70 -5.43
N GLY A 43 -0.26 -10.26 -4.35
CA GLY A 43 -0.97 -10.39 -3.08
C GLY A 43 -0.86 -9.12 -2.22
N PRO A 44 -1.63 -9.04 -1.12
CA PRO A 44 -1.54 -7.93 -0.18
C PRO A 44 -0.17 -7.85 0.51
N GLY A 45 0.53 -8.98 0.68
CA GLY A 45 1.88 -9.01 1.24
C GLY A 45 2.94 -8.36 0.35
N ASP A 46 2.66 -8.22 -0.95
CA ASP A 46 3.53 -7.50 -1.88
C ASP A 46 3.27 -5.97 -1.83
N LEU A 47 2.10 -5.56 -1.31
CA LEU A 47 1.73 -4.15 -1.18
C LEU A 47 2.03 -3.58 0.21
N PHE A 48 1.98 -4.40 1.26
CA PHE A 48 2.13 -3.99 2.64
C PHE A 48 3.19 -4.81 3.35
N VAL A 49 4.03 -4.11 4.12
CA VAL A 49 4.96 -4.72 5.06
C VAL A 49 4.59 -4.25 6.46
N LEU A 50 4.39 -5.20 7.37
CA LEU A 50 4.25 -4.90 8.78
C LEU A 50 5.62 -4.47 9.32
N ARG A 51 5.74 -3.20 9.69
CA ARG A 51 6.86 -2.74 10.49
C ARG A 51 6.41 -2.82 11.94
N ALA A 52 6.99 -3.74 12.70
CA ALA A 52 6.89 -3.67 14.15
C ALA A 52 7.46 -2.30 14.54
N GLU A 53 6.64 -1.43 15.13
CA GLU A 53 7.21 -0.32 15.87
C GLU A 53 7.97 -0.96 17.02
N ALA A 54 9.30 -0.76 17.04
CA ALA A 54 10.09 -1.02 18.23
C ALA A 54 9.59 -0.04 19.29
N SER A 55 8.50 -0.40 19.95
CA SER A 55 8.10 0.21 21.20
C SER A 55 9.30 0.04 22.11
N ARG A 56 9.91 1.18 22.46
CA ARG A 56 10.90 1.31 23.53
C ARG A 56 10.41 0.52 24.74
N SER A 57 10.90 -0.70 24.89
CA SER A 57 10.91 -1.42 26.13
C SER A 57 12.32 -1.94 26.26
N GLY A 58 13.01 -1.49 27.30
CA GLY A 58 14.35 -1.94 27.64
C GLY A 58 14.33 -3.41 28.00
N VAL A 59 14.32 -4.28 27.00
CA VAL A 59 14.66 -5.68 27.16
C VAL A 59 16.10 -5.83 26.70
N MET A 60 16.97 -5.88 27.71
CA MET A 60 18.35 -6.31 27.65
C MET A 60 18.44 -7.62 26.86
N ALA A 61 19.21 -7.61 25.77
CA ALA A 61 19.67 -8.83 25.12
C ALA A 61 20.74 -9.51 25.99
N PRO A 62 20.82 -10.87 26.01
CA PRO A 62 21.91 -11.58 26.67
C PRO A 62 23.27 -11.28 26.01
#